data_AF-A0A966Y5Y8-F1
#
_entry.id   AF-A0A966Y5Y8-F1
#
_cell.length_a   1.000
_cell.length_b   1.000
_cell.length_c   1.000
_cell.angle_alpha   90.00
_cell.angle_beta   90.00
_cell.angle_gamma   90.00
#
_symmetry.space_group_name_H-M   'P 1'
#
loop_
_entity.id
_entity.type
_entity.pdbx_description
1 polymer ?
#
loop_
_entity_poly.entity_id
_entity_poly.type
_entity_poly.pdbx_seq_one_letter_code
_entity_poly.pdbx_strand_id
1 'polypeptide(L)'
;MYASSGFGTKAMILGLALAISLPAAAQVTRSSVDMAASSGGPEFRDPKTGQIWTPNNVGLVSGPNTPADRAFDPLAQAARVDGVVVQRARITPLGTIPITAGPTVPIVNIDGASLGAVPEKRWQIVLYLNNNSARTVAPLLHCSFTNAGKPVEQTRVLVPALGAGVRVGLAVHGPATSLFVDRATCRVESP
;
A
#
# COMPACT_ATOMS: atom_id res chain seq x y z
N MET A 1 -92.36 -15.16 12.83
CA MET A 1 -92.35 -13.73 12.44
C MET A 1 -90.96 -13.16 12.77
N TYR A 2 -90.28 -12.61 11.74
CA TYR A 2 -89.14 -11.66 11.72
C TYR A 2 -87.85 -12.00 12.53
N ALA A 3 -86.71 -12.32 11.88
CA ALA A 3 -85.64 -11.43 11.37
C ALA A 3 -84.76 -10.84 12.51
N SER A 4 -83.43 -10.69 12.50
CA SER A 4 -82.40 -10.58 11.44
C SER A 4 -80.97 -10.64 12.03
N SER A 5 -80.03 -11.18 11.24
CA SER A 5 -78.63 -10.77 10.97
C SER A 5 -77.59 -10.50 12.07
N GLY A 6 -76.40 -11.11 11.91
CA GLY A 6 -75.14 -10.56 12.43
C GLY A 6 -73.94 -11.52 12.42
N PHE A 7 -73.49 -11.99 11.24
CA PHE A 7 -72.21 -12.72 11.11
C PHE A 7 -71.05 -11.71 11.03
N GLY A 8 -70.21 -11.66 12.06
CA GLY A 8 -68.97 -10.89 12.09
C GLY A 8 -67.78 -11.69 11.58
N THR A 9 -67.41 -11.47 10.32
CA THR A 9 -66.23 -12.04 9.66
C THR A 9 -64.94 -11.40 10.21
N LYS A 10 -64.10 -12.16 10.91
CA LYS A 10 -62.72 -11.75 11.21
C LYS A 10 -61.81 -12.26 10.10
N ALA A 11 -61.41 -11.35 9.21
CA ALA A 11 -60.37 -11.60 8.22
C ALA A 11 -59.00 -11.67 8.92
N MET A 12 -58.39 -12.84 8.94
CA MET A 12 -57.00 -13.05 9.37
C MET A 12 -56.11 -12.84 8.15
N ILE A 13 -55.50 -11.66 8.05
CA ILE A 13 -54.52 -11.35 7.00
C ILE A 13 -53.21 -12.06 7.38
N LEU A 14 -52.89 -13.13 6.67
CA LEU A 14 -51.61 -13.84 6.74
C LEU A 14 -50.61 -13.08 5.85
N GLY A 15 -49.80 -12.21 6.44
CA GLY A 15 -48.73 -11.49 5.75
C GLY A 15 -47.54 -12.40 5.46
N LEU A 16 -47.36 -12.80 4.21
CA LEU A 16 -46.18 -13.50 3.73
C LEU A 16 -45.01 -12.50 3.60
N ALA A 17 -44.08 -12.50 4.56
CA ALA A 17 -42.84 -11.72 4.45
C ALA A 17 -41.86 -12.45 3.52
N LEU A 18 -41.75 -12.01 2.26
CA LEU A 18 -40.62 -12.40 1.40
C LEU A 18 -39.35 -11.71 1.93
N ALA A 19 -38.47 -12.49 2.57
CA ALA A 19 -37.12 -12.05 2.88
C ALA A 19 -36.29 -12.02 1.59
N ILE A 20 -36.03 -10.81 1.07
CA ILE A 20 -35.13 -10.58 -0.05
C ILE A 20 -33.70 -10.67 0.50
N SER A 21 -33.04 -11.82 0.34
CA SER A 21 -31.61 -11.94 0.66
C SER A 21 -30.78 -11.23 -0.42
N LEU A 22 -30.23 -10.06 -0.10
CA LEU A 22 -29.23 -9.41 -0.93
C LEU A 22 -27.97 -10.31 -0.98
N PRO A 23 -27.37 -10.55 -2.16
CA PRO A 23 -26.09 -11.24 -2.23
C PRO A 23 -25.03 -10.35 -1.56
N ALA A 24 -24.43 -10.84 -0.47
CA ALA A 24 -23.25 -10.24 0.11
C ALA A 24 -22.15 -10.25 -0.96
N ALA A 25 -21.71 -9.07 -1.39
CA ALA A 25 -20.57 -8.94 -2.29
C ALA A 25 -19.36 -9.58 -1.60
N ALA A 26 -18.88 -10.72 -2.13
CA ALA A 26 -17.67 -11.35 -1.66
C ALA A 26 -16.52 -10.34 -1.79
N GLN A 27 -16.02 -9.85 -0.66
CA GLN A 27 -14.83 -8.99 -0.66
C GLN A 27 -13.64 -9.84 -1.10
N VAL A 28 -13.20 -9.66 -2.34
CA VAL A 28 -11.96 -10.27 -2.83
C VAL A 28 -10.82 -9.68 -2.01
N THR A 29 -10.15 -10.50 -1.20
CA THR A 29 -8.95 -10.11 -0.46
C THR A 29 -7.89 -9.63 -1.44
N ARG A 30 -7.44 -8.39 -1.30
CA ARG A 30 -6.34 -7.80 -2.08
C ARG A 30 -5.15 -7.57 -1.17
N SER A 31 -3.95 -7.91 -1.65
CA SER A 31 -2.72 -7.69 -0.90
C SER A 31 -2.34 -6.21 -0.90
N SER A 32 -1.94 -5.71 0.26
CA SER A 32 -1.38 -4.37 0.46
C SER A 32 -0.24 -4.42 1.47
N VAL A 33 0.75 -3.55 1.28
CA VAL A 33 1.88 -3.39 2.20
C VAL A 33 2.15 -1.90 2.43
N ASP A 34 2.38 -1.56 3.69
CA ASP A 34 2.83 -0.23 4.13
C ASP A 34 4.30 -0.31 4.54
N MET A 35 5.09 0.69 4.15
CA MET A 35 6.50 0.76 4.48
C MET A 35 6.89 2.17 4.91
N ALA A 36 7.70 2.26 5.97
CA ALA A 36 8.41 3.48 6.32
C ALA A 36 9.70 3.61 5.50
N ALA A 37 10.13 4.84 5.26
CA ALA A 37 11.42 5.12 4.65
C ALA A 37 12.54 4.57 5.55
N SER A 38 13.45 3.79 4.97
CA SER A 38 14.64 3.35 5.69
C SER A 38 15.74 4.41 5.62
N SER A 39 16.33 4.75 6.77
CA SER A 39 17.53 5.58 6.85
C SER A 39 18.75 4.74 6.47
N GLY A 40 18.90 4.43 5.18
CA GLY A 40 20.02 3.64 4.67
C GLY A 40 21.38 4.37 4.66
N GLY A 41 21.67 5.17 5.68
CA GLY A 41 22.89 5.98 5.74
C GLY A 41 24.08 5.19 6.30
N PRO A 42 25.24 5.15 5.62
CA PRO A 42 26.48 4.68 6.23
C PRO A 42 26.84 5.59 7.40
N GLU A 43 27.25 5.00 8.52
CA GLU A 43 27.81 5.74 9.64
C GLU A 43 29.05 6.53 9.16
N PHE A 44 29.08 7.84 9.36
CA PHE A 44 30.22 8.65 8.95
C PHE A 44 31.25 8.67 10.09
N ARG A 45 32.35 7.95 9.91
CA ARG A 45 33.46 7.96 10.86
C ARG A 45 34.43 9.09 10.50
N ASP A 46 34.56 10.08 11.38
CA ASP A 46 35.54 11.15 11.21
C ASP A 46 36.97 10.56 11.26
N PRO A 47 37.76 10.70 10.18
CA PRO A 47 39.11 10.15 10.12
C PRO A 47 40.10 10.81 11.08
N LYS A 48 39.81 12.02 11.60
CA LYS A 48 40.70 12.74 12.53
C LYS A 48 40.43 12.42 14.00
N THR A 49 39.16 12.25 14.36
CA THR A 49 38.74 12.05 15.76
C THR A 49 38.30 10.61 16.05
N GLY A 50 38.07 9.80 15.03
CA GLY A 50 37.49 8.46 15.15
C GLY A 50 36.02 8.47 15.58
N GLN A 51 35.40 9.65 15.69
CA GLN A 51 34.02 9.81 16.09
C GLN A 51 33.08 9.26 15.02
N ILE A 52 32.16 8.40 15.43
CA ILE A 52 31.12 7.86 14.56
C ILE A 52 29.93 8.80 14.64
N TRP A 53 29.67 9.49 13.54
CA TRP A 53 28.49 10.33 13.37
C TRP A 53 27.33 9.47 12.87
N THR A 54 26.30 9.43 13.71
CA THR A 54 25.01 8.79 13.46
C THR A 54 23.94 9.88 13.35
N PRO A 55 22.78 9.59 12.76
CA PRO A 55 21.65 10.51 12.77
C PRO A 55 21.27 11.01 14.18
N ASN A 56 21.58 10.25 15.22
CA ASN A 56 21.22 10.56 16.60
C ASN A 56 22.22 11.49 17.31
N ASN A 57 23.44 11.65 16.81
CA ASN A 57 24.49 12.44 17.47
C ASN A 57 25.05 13.60 16.63
N VAL A 58 24.77 13.63 15.33
CA VAL A 58 25.15 14.73 14.45
C VAL A 58 24.37 16.01 14.82
N GLY A 59 25.07 17.13 14.97
CA GLY A 59 24.44 18.44 15.27
C GLY A 59 24.15 18.73 16.75
N LEU A 60 24.53 17.86 17.69
CA LEU A 60 24.44 18.13 19.13
C LEU A 60 25.56 19.08 19.60
N VAL A 61 25.49 20.37 19.24
CA VAL A 61 26.38 21.41 19.81
C VAL A 61 25.70 22.03 21.03
N SER A 62 26.43 22.17 22.15
CA SER A 62 25.94 22.87 23.34
C SER A 62 25.88 24.39 23.11
N GLY A 63 24.68 24.94 23.22
CA GLY A 63 24.30 26.35 23.06
C GLY A 63 22.76 26.45 23.09
N PRO A 64 22.15 27.65 23.27
CA PRO A 64 20.69 27.77 23.31
C PRO A 64 20.09 27.53 21.91
N ASN A 65 19.96 26.26 21.56
CA ASN A 65 19.27 25.79 20.38
C ASN A 65 17.76 25.91 20.64
N THR A 66 17.08 26.88 20.01
CA THR A 66 15.63 26.93 20.14
C THR A 66 15.03 25.65 19.51
N PRO A 67 13.92 25.11 20.04
CA PRO A 67 13.24 23.98 19.40
C PRO A 67 12.80 24.24 17.96
N ALA A 68 12.59 25.52 17.59
CA ALA A 68 12.22 25.94 16.24
C ALA A 68 13.37 25.79 15.23
N ASP A 69 14.62 26.04 15.66
CA ASP A 69 15.81 25.90 14.80
C ASP A 69 16.23 24.44 14.58
N ARG A 70 15.70 23.51 15.38
CA ARG A 70 16.04 22.07 15.36
C ARG A 70 15.06 21.19 14.59
N ALA A 71 13.88 21.70 14.24
CA ALA A 71 12.84 20.89 13.65
C ALA A 71 12.93 20.96 12.13
N PHE A 72 13.35 19.86 11.50
CA PHE A 72 12.89 19.57 10.15
C PHE A 72 11.36 19.63 10.17
N ASP A 73 10.76 20.62 9.51
CA ASP A 73 9.32 20.72 9.37
C ASP A 73 8.88 19.97 8.10
N PRO A 74 8.40 18.71 8.21
CA PRO A 74 7.94 17.96 7.06
C PRO A 74 6.73 18.61 6.38
N LEU A 75 5.95 19.45 7.09
CA LEU A 75 4.75 20.09 6.57
C LEU A 75 5.08 21.26 5.64
N ALA A 76 6.23 21.92 5.84
CA ALA A 76 6.74 22.99 5.00
C ALA A 76 7.30 22.50 3.66
N GLN A 77 7.54 21.19 3.51
CA GLN A 77 8.18 20.59 2.32
C GLN A 77 7.20 19.85 1.38
N ALA A 78 5.90 20.01 1.57
CA ALA A 78 4.88 19.29 0.80
C ALA A 78 4.65 19.91 -0.60
N ALA A 79 5.66 19.82 -1.47
CA ALA A 79 5.42 19.92 -2.90
C ALA A 79 4.89 18.57 -3.42
N ARG A 80 3.79 18.62 -4.18
CA ARG A 80 3.08 17.44 -4.69
C ARG A 80 3.33 17.28 -6.18
N VAL A 81 3.46 16.04 -6.62
CA VAL A 81 3.34 15.67 -8.03
C VAL A 81 1.86 15.46 -8.34
N ASP A 82 1.29 16.30 -9.19
CA ASP A 82 -0.11 16.19 -9.58
C ASP A 82 -0.35 15.02 -10.54
N GLY A 83 -1.49 14.34 -10.35
CA GLY A 83 -1.90 13.20 -11.16
C GLY A 83 -1.37 11.85 -10.67
N VAL A 84 -1.58 10.83 -11.51
CA VAL A 84 -1.13 9.45 -11.26
C VAL A 84 -0.11 9.08 -12.32
N VAL A 85 1.11 8.79 -11.88
CA VAL A 85 2.19 8.32 -12.75
C VAL A 85 1.93 6.88 -13.14
N VAL A 86 2.02 6.52 -14.42
CA VAL A 86 1.91 5.13 -14.87
C VAL A 86 3.29 4.62 -15.25
N GLN A 87 3.70 3.48 -14.69
CA GLN A 87 4.97 2.83 -15.01
C GLN A 87 4.75 1.38 -15.42
N ARG A 88 5.62 0.88 -16.29
CA ARG A 88 5.71 -0.56 -16.62
C ARG A 88 6.87 -1.14 -15.84
N ALA A 89 6.60 -2.13 -15.00
CA ALA A 89 7.64 -2.75 -14.20
C ALA A 89 8.52 -3.67 -15.05
N ARG A 90 9.82 -3.66 -14.76
CA ARG A 90 10.72 -4.76 -15.11
C ARG A 90 10.72 -5.74 -13.94
N ILE A 91 10.51 -7.01 -14.24
CA ILE A 91 10.47 -8.08 -13.24
C ILE A 91 11.72 -8.95 -13.35
N THR A 92 12.18 -9.46 -12.21
CA THR A 92 13.23 -10.47 -12.13
C THR A 92 12.62 -11.73 -11.53
N PRO A 93 12.53 -12.84 -12.28
CA PRO A 93 12.08 -14.12 -11.73
C PRO A 93 13.02 -14.59 -10.61
N LEU A 94 12.46 -14.98 -9.47
CA LEU A 94 13.21 -15.44 -8.30
C LEU A 94 12.98 -16.92 -8.01
N GLY A 95 11.90 -17.50 -8.52
CA GLY A 95 11.60 -18.91 -8.35
C GLY A 95 10.10 -19.17 -8.39
N THR A 96 9.72 -20.30 -7.81
CA THR A 96 8.34 -20.75 -7.68
C THR A 96 7.92 -20.85 -6.22
N ILE A 97 6.62 -20.77 -5.99
CA ILE A 97 5.97 -20.87 -4.68
C ILE A 97 4.80 -21.85 -4.75
N PRO A 98 4.39 -22.44 -3.61
CA PRO A 98 3.17 -23.25 -3.56
C PRO A 98 1.92 -22.43 -3.91
N ILE A 99 1.02 -23.04 -4.67
CA ILE A 99 -0.29 -22.47 -4.98
C ILE A 99 -1.17 -22.56 -3.73
N THR A 100 -1.59 -21.41 -3.23
CA THR A 100 -2.32 -21.27 -1.95
C THR A 100 -3.54 -20.37 -2.06
N ALA A 101 -3.80 -19.76 -3.23
CA ALA A 101 -4.94 -18.88 -3.44
C ALA A 101 -6.26 -19.60 -3.13
N GLY A 102 -7.14 -18.91 -2.40
CA GLY A 102 -8.41 -19.43 -1.93
C GLY A 102 -9.33 -18.30 -1.48
N PRO A 103 -10.47 -18.60 -0.84
CA PRO A 103 -11.44 -17.57 -0.44
C PRO A 103 -10.86 -16.47 0.45
N THR A 104 -9.87 -16.81 1.29
CA THR A 104 -9.22 -15.88 2.23
C THR A 104 -7.79 -15.50 1.83
N VAL A 105 -7.19 -16.20 0.87
CA VAL A 105 -5.80 -16.00 0.43
C VAL A 105 -5.78 -15.32 -0.93
N PRO A 106 -5.15 -14.14 -1.06
CA PRO A 106 -5.18 -13.37 -2.30
C PRO A 106 -4.46 -14.11 -3.44
N ILE A 107 -4.96 -13.90 -4.66
CA ILE A 107 -4.37 -14.43 -5.91
C ILE A 107 -2.94 -13.94 -6.08
N VAL A 108 -2.70 -12.66 -5.79
CA VAL A 108 -1.37 -12.04 -5.83
C VAL A 108 -1.03 -11.49 -4.45
N ASN A 109 0.13 -11.86 -3.92
CA ASN A 109 0.63 -11.34 -2.66
C ASN A 109 1.87 -10.48 -2.85
N ILE A 110 1.92 -9.33 -2.17
CA ILE A 110 3.09 -8.46 -2.05
C ILE A 110 3.86 -8.88 -0.80
N ASP A 111 5.19 -8.94 -0.89
CA ASP A 111 6.06 -9.39 0.20
C ASP A 111 7.41 -8.65 0.16
N GLY A 112 8.14 -8.64 1.30
CA GLY A 112 9.49 -8.10 1.42
C GLY A 112 9.67 -6.66 0.93
N ALA A 113 8.63 -5.83 1.08
CA ALA A 113 8.66 -4.48 0.54
C ALA A 113 9.53 -3.54 1.40
N SER A 114 10.32 -2.70 0.74
CA SER A 114 11.19 -1.71 1.36
C SER A 114 11.14 -0.40 0.59
N LEU A 115 11.20 0.73 1.32
CA LEU A 115 11.28 2.08 0.75
C LEU A 115 12.66 2.66 1.04
N GLY A 116 13.30 3.21 0.00
CA GLY A 116 14.56 3.90 0.12
C GLY A 116 14.71 5.03 -0.89
N ALA A 117 15.57 5.99 -0.57
CA ALA A 117 15.96 7.04 -1.49
C ALA A 117 17.16 6.56 -2.32
N VAL A 118 17.08 6.65 -3.65
CA VAL A 118 18.27 6.51 -4.50
C VAL A 118 18.87 7.90 -4.70
N PRO A 119 20.09 8.17 -4.21
CA PRO A 119 20.68 9.51 -4.25
C PRO A 119 20.63 10.12 -5.66
N GLU A 120 20.25 11.40 -5.72
CA GLU A 120 20.14 12.21 -6.95
C GLU A 120 19.20 11.64 -8.03
N LYS A 121 18.35 10.67 -7.65
CA LYS A 121 17.38 10.05 -8.55
C LYS A 121 15.98 10.17 -7.98
N ARG A 122 15.41 9.06 -7.55
CA ARG A 122 14.02 8.96 -7.12
C ARG A 122 13.94 8.09 -5.87
N TRP A 123 12.89 8.30 -5.09
CA TRP A 123 12.44 7.32 -4.13
C TRP A 123 12.12 6.02 -4.85
N GLN A 124 12.47 4.90 -4.24
CA GLN A 124 12.31 3.58 -4.83
C GLN A 124 11.74 2.63 -3.80
N ILE A 125 10.72 1.90 -4.25
CA ILE A 125 10.20 0.74 -3.55
C ILE A 125 10.80 -0.50 -4.20
N VAL A 126 11.35 -1.40 -3.40
CA VAL A 126 11.72 -2.75 -3.84
C VAL A 126 10.79 -3.71 -3.13
N LEU A 127 10.14 -4.59 -3.89
CA LEU A 127 9.19 -5.57 -3.35
C LEU A 127 9.22 -6.88 -4.13
N TYR A 128 8.64 -7.92 -3.53
CA TYR A 128 8.35 -9.18 -4.18
C TYR A 128 6.87 -9.31 -4.50
N LEU A 129 6.56 -9.90 -5.65
CA LEU A 129 5.22 -10.34 -6.02
C LEU A 129 5.18 -11.85 -6.16
N ASN A 130 4.10 -12.41 -5.63
CA ASN A 130 3.84 -13.83 -5.55
C ASN A 130 2.52 -14.12 -6.26
N ASN A 131 2.52 -14.87 -7.35
CA ASN A 131 1.28 -15.41 -7.91
C ASN A 131 0.92 -16.71 -7.18
N ASN A 132 0.00 -16.62 -6.22
CA ASN A 132 -0.42 -17.75 -5.40
C ASN A 132 -1.45 -18.65 -6.11
N SER A 133 -1.80 -18.38 -7.37
CA SER A 133 -2.85 -19.09 -8.10
C SER A 133 -2.30 -20.07 -9.14
N ALA A 134 -3.19 -20.95 -9.61
CA ALA A 134 -2.91 -21.88 -10.70
C ALA A 134 -3.03 -21.26 -12.11
N ARG A 135 -3.18 -19.93 -12.22
CA ARG A 135 -3.42 -19.23 -13.48
C ARG A 135 -2.32 -18.20 -13.74
N THR A 136 -2.11 -17.86 -15.00
CA THR A 136 -1.31 -16.69 -15.36
C THR A 136 -2.10 -15.42 -15.05
N VAL A 137 -1.45 -14.45 -14.40
CA VAL A 137 -2.07 -13.20 -13.94
C VAL A 137 -1.24 -11.99 -14.37
N ALA A 138 -1.85 -10.83 -14.57
CA ALA A 138 -1.16 -9.62 -15.06
C ALA A 138 -1.51 -8.45 -14.13
N PRO A 139 -0.86 -8.37 -12.96
CA PRO A 139 -1.35 -7.52 -11.90
C PRO A 139 -1.09 -6.03 -12.19
N LEU A 140 -2.04 -5.20 -11.76
CA LEU A 140 -1.89 -3.75 -11.67
C LEU A 140 -1.67 -3.40 -10.21
N LEU A 141 -0.55 -2.76 -9.88
CA LEU A 141 -0.34 -2.22 -8.54
C LEU A 141 -0.69 -0.73 -8.51
N HIS A 142 -1.15 -0.28 -7.35
CA HIS A 142 -1.27 1.13 -7.01
C HIS A 142 -0.40 1.42 -5.80
N CYS A 143 0.58 2.31 -5.96
CA CYS A 143 1.48 2.75 -4.91
C CYS A 143 1.26 4.23 -4.60
N SER A 144 1.20 4.60 -3.33
CA SER A 144 1.09 5.98 -2.86
C SER A 144 2.26 6.33 -1.96
N PHE A 145 2.93 7.44 -2.29
CA PHE A 145 4.03 8.00 -1.50
C PHE A 145 3.48 9.17 -0.68
N THR A 146 3.79 9.18 0.61
CA THR A 146 3.33 10.22 1.53
C THR A 146 4.49 10.84 2.30
N ASN A 147 4.23 12.03 2.85
CA ASN A 147 5.06 12.69 3.84
C ASN A 147 4.16 13.25 4.94
N ALA A 148 4.34 12.82 6.19
CA ALA A 148 3.52 13.23 7.32
C ALA A 148 2.00 13.04 7.05
N GLY A 149 1.65 11.95 6.36
CA GLY A 149 0.28 11.63 5.96
C GLY A 149 -0.28 12.43 4.78
N LYS A 150 0.47 13.40 4.23
CA LYS A 150 0.08 14.12 3.01
C LYS A 150 0.54 13.36 1.77
N PRO A 151 -0.28 13.25 0.71
CA PRO A 151 0.12 12.61 -0.53
C PRO A 151 1.18 13.43 -1.28
N VAL A 152 2.27 12.78 -1.67
CA VAL A 152 3.37 13.36 -2.45
C VAL A 152 3.26 12.96 -3.93
N GLU A 153 3.12 11.66 -4.21
CA GLU A 153 2.94 11.11 -5.55
C GLU A 153 2.09 9.83 -5.49
N GLN A 154 1.33 9.56 -6.55
CA GLN A 154 0.67 8.27 -6.76
C GLN A 154 1.19 7.63 -8.04
N THR A 155 1.41 6.32 -7.99
CA THR A 155 2.00 5.57 -9.10
C THR A 155 1.23 4.27 -9.35
N ARG A 156 0.77 4.07 -10.58
CA ARG A 156 0.20 2.81 -11.08
C ARG A 156 1.26 1.99 -11.81
N VAL A 157 1.33 0.70 -11.52
CA VAL A 157 2.38 -0.19 -11.99
C VAL A 157 1.78 -1.32 -12.80
N LEU A 158 2.01 -1.30 -14.10
CA LEU A 158 1.67 -2.38 -15.01
C LEU A 158 2.75 -3.46 -14.88
N VAL A 159 2.40 -4.57 -14.23
CA VAL A 159 3.31 -5.71 -14.08
C VAL A 159 3.12 -6.65 -15.28
N PRO A 160 4.22 -7.15 -15.89
CA PRO A 160 4.12 -8.19 -16.91
C PRO A 160 3.41 -9.45 -16.38
N ALA A 161 2.90 -10.27 -17.31
CA ALA A 161 2.21 -11.50 -16.96
C ALA A 161 3.10 -12.44 -16.13
N LEU A 162 2.56 -12.94 -15.02
CA LEU A 162 3.20 -13.87 -14.10
C LEU A 162 2.54 -15.24 -14.24
N GLY A 163 3.33 -16.27 -14.55
CA GLY A 163 2.86 -17.65 -14.59
C GLY A 163 2.36 -18.15 -13.22
N ALA A 164 1.64 -19.26 -13.22
CA ALA A 164 1.13 -19.91 -12.01
C ALA A 164 2.27 -20.21 -11.02
N GLY A 165 2.09 -19.87 -9.75
CA GLY A 165 3.08 -20.15 -8.70
C GLY A 165 4.41 -19.39 -8.87
N VAL A 166 4.50 -18.35 -9.70
CA VAL A 166 5.78 -17.64 -9.92
C VAL A 166 5.98 -16.54 -8.87
N ARG A 167 7.22 -16.45 -8.35
CA ARG A 167 7.71 -15.33 -7.53
C ARG A 167 8.68 -14.46 -8.31
N VAL A 168 8.47 -13.15 -8.24
CA VAL A 168 9.33 -12.14 -8.89
C VAL A 168 9.71 -11.02 -7.93
N GLY A 169 10.86 -10.40 -8.17
CA GLY A 169 11.23 -9.11 -7.60
C GLY A 169 11.02 -7.98 -8.61
N LEU A 170 10.67 -6.79 -8.13
CA LEU A 170 10.59 -5.59 -8.95
C LEU A 170 10.87 -4.32 -8.14
N ALA A 171 11.20 -3.27 -8.88
CA ALA A 171 11.33 -1.92 -8.38
C ALA A 171 10.20 -1.03 -8.89
N VAL A 172 9.71 -0.15 -8.03
CA VAL A 172 8.68 0.86 -8.30
C VAL A 172 9.30 2.22 -7.98
N HIS A 173 9.34 3.11 -8.97
CA HIS A 173 9.95 4.43 -8.80
C HIS A 173 8.88 5.46 -8.40
N GLY A 174 9.07 6.08 -7.24
CA GLY A 174 8.28 7.20 -6.72
C GLY A 174 8.92 8.55 -7.04
N PRO A 175 8.60 9.63 -6.31
CA PRO A 175 9.00 10.99 -6.67
C PRO A 175 10.50 11.22 -6.67
N ALA A 176 10.94 12.34 -7.26
CA ALA A 176 12.33 12.79 -7.15
C ALA A 176 12.75 12.92 -5.68
N THR A 177 14.00 12.63 -5.34
CA THR A 177 14.49 12.72 -3.96
C THR A 177 14.55 14.15 -3.40
N SER A 178 14.30 15.17 -4.24
CA SER A 178 14.04 16.54 -3.79
C SER A 178 12.70 16.70 -3.07
N LEU A 179 11.77 15.77 -3.26
CA LEU A 179 10.54 15.65 -2.49
C LEU A 179 10.75 14.63 -1.37
N PHE A 180 10.48 15.02 -0.14
CA PHE A 180 10.61 14.13 0.99
C PHE A 180 9.44 13.14 1.04
N VAL A 181 9.74 11.88 1.36
CA VAL A 181 8.76 10.80 1.55
C VAL A 181 9.11 10.09 2.84
N ASP A 182 8.15 9.95 3.75
CA ASP A 182 8.33 9.21 5.00
C ASP A 182 7.75 7.80 4.93
N ARG A 183 6.75 7.60 4.07
CA ARG A 183 5.99 6.36 3.97
C ARG A 183 5.52 6.12 2.54
N ALA A 184 5.41 4.85 2.19
CA ALA A 184 4.72 4.43 0.98
C ALA A 184 3.83 3.22 1.25
N THR A 185 2.72 3.15 0.50
CA THR A 185 1.78 2.02 0.53
C THR A 185 1.65 1.49 -0.88
N CYS A 186 1.79 0.19 -1.09
CA CYS A 186 1.48 -0.46 -2.37
C CYS A 186 0.38 -1.50 -2.19
N ARG A 187 -0.59 -1.52 -3.11
CA ARG A 187 -1.68 -2.50 -3.12
C ARG A 187 -1.91 -3.07 -4.52
N VAL A 188 -2.40 -4.30 -4.58
CA VAL A 188 -2.88 -4.91 -5.82
C VAL A 188 -4.24 -4.28 -6.17
N GLU A 189 -4.32 -3.52 -7.26
CA GLU A 189 -5.55 -2.90 -7.76
C GLU A 189 -6.38 -3.91 -8.56
N SER A 190 -5.71 -4.70 -9.40
CA SER A 190 -6.28 -5.89 -10.06
C SER A 190 -5.24 -7.02 -10.11
N PRO A 191 -5.62 -8.26 -9.79
CA PRO A 191 -4.75 -9.43 -9.95
C PRO A 191 -4.60 -9.84 -11.42
#